data_AF-D7MXF6-F1
#
_entry.id   AF-D7MXF6-F1
#
_cell.length_a   1.000
_cell.length_b   1.000
_cell.length_c   1.000
_cell.angle_alpha   90.00
_cell.angle_beta   90.00
_cell.angle_gamma   90.00
#
_symmetry.space_group_name_H-M   'P 1'
#
loop_
_entity.id
_entity.type
_entity.pdbx_description
1 polymer ?
#
loop_
_entity_poly.entity_id
_entity_poly.type
_entity_poly.pdbx_seq_one_letter_code
_entity_poly.pdbx_strand_id
1 'polypeptide(L)' 'MRPGSSWVTPGYKVSVLPNNHRMSRSVCSICAKHCSQNVVYQCSGLIFCSRRCAMLAGMRKQRRDRKNIY' A
#
# COMPACT_ATOMS: atom_id res chain seq x y z
N MET A 1 -5.41 -12.14 -2.47
CA MET A 1 -5.48 -11.49 -3.80
C MET A 1 -4.34 -11.99 -4.65
N ARG A 2 -4.52 -12.08 -5.97
CA ARG A 2 -3.46 -12.56 -6.86
C ARG A 2 -2.49 -11.41 -7.20
N PRO A 3 -1.17 -11.64 -7.27
CA PRO A 3 -0.25 -10.67 -7.86
C PRO A 3 -0.76 -10.21 -9.23
N GLY A 4 -0.65 -8.92 -9.54
CA GLY A 4 -1.17 -8.33 -10.77
C GLY A 4 -2.64 -7.87 -10.70
N SER A 5 -3.39 -8.26 -9.67
CA SER A 5 -4.71 -7.68 -9.42
C SER A 5 -4.61 -6.27 -8.85
N SER A 6 -5.65 -5.45 -9.04
CA SER A 6 -5.77 -4.16 -8.38
C SER A 6 -7.20 -3.94 -7.93
N TRP A 7 -7.40 -3.07 -6.96
CA TRP A 7 -8.72 -2.59 -6.60
C TRP A 7 -8.69 -1.08 -6.38
N VAL A 8 -9.86 -0.48 -6.49
CA VAL A 8 -10.05 0.95 -6.26
C VAL A 8 -10.80 1.10 -4.94
N THR A 9 -10.30 1.98 -4.08
CA THR A 9 -10.98 2.47 -2.88
C THR A 9 -11.19 3.97 -3.06
N PRO A 10 -12.20 4.61 -2.43
CA PRO A 10 -12.51 6.01 -2.73
C PRO A 10 -11.27 6.92 -2.63
N GLY A 11 -10.87 7.47 -3.78
CA GLY A 11 -9.72 8.38 -3.91
C GLY A 11 -8.36 7.74 -4.16
N TYR A 12 -8.22 6.41 -4.25
CA TYR A 12 -6.91 5.79 -4.55
C TYR A 12 -7.01 4.36 -5.11
N LYS A 13 -6.08 4.04 -6.01
CA LYS A 13 -5.90 2.70 -6.59
C LYS A 13 -4.83 1.93 -5.82
N VAL A 14 -5.14 0.71 -5.42
CA VAL A 14 -4.20 -0.20 -4.78
C VAL A 14 -3.90 -1.35 -5.73
N SER A 15 -2.63 -1.48 -6.11
CA SER A 15 -2.13 -2.58 -6.94
C SER A 15 -1.53 -3.67 -6.06
N VAL A 16 -1.77 -4.94 -6.39
CA VAL A 16 -1.16 -6.09 -5.74
C VAL A 16 0.07 -6.48 -6.52
N LEU A 17 1.24 -6.35 -5.90
CA LEU A 17 2.51 -6.69 -6.51
C LEU A 17 3.07 -7.98 -5.87
N PRO A 18 3.80 -8.81 -6.64
CA PRO A 18 4.56 -9.91 -6.05
C PRO A 18 5.66 -9.34 -5.14
N ASN A 19 5.81 -9.91 -3.95
CA ASN A 19 6.93 -9.64 -3.04
C ASN A 19 8.08 -10.61 -3.34
N ASN A 20 8.40 -10.75 -4.63
CA ASN A 20 9.51 -11.59 -5.07
C ASN A 20 10.72 -10.70 -5.28
N HIS A 21 11.43 -10.38 -4.20
CA HIS A 21 12.75 -9.80 -4.32
C HIS A 21 13.75 -10.72 -3.65
N ARG A 22 14.58 -11.33 -4.49
CA ARG A 22 15.62 -12.29 -4.14
C ARG A 22 16.69 -11.77 -3.15
N MET A 23 16.61 -10.54 -2.60
CA MET A 23 17.53 -10.05 -1.56
C MET A 23 17.00 -9.02 -0.54
N SER A 24 15.77 -8.50 -0.62
CA SER A 24 15.24 -7.64 0.46
C SER A 24 13.72 -7.57 0.43
N ARG A 25 13.07 -7.95 1.55
CA ARG A 25 11.62 -7.87 1.70
C ARG A 25 11.21 -6.40 1.78
N SER A 26 10.23 -5.98 0.98
CA SER A 26 9.77 -4.60 1.00
C SER A 26 9.34 -4.17 2.41
N VAL A 27 9.62 -2.92 2.78
CA VAL A 27 9.21 -2.37 4.08
C VAL A 27 7.84 -1.71 3.95
N CYS A 28 6.94 -2.02 4.88
CA CYS A 28 5.62 -1.40 4.92
C CYS A 28 5.72 0.05 5.41
N SER A 29 5.17 0.99 4.66
CA SER A 29 5.17 2.42 5.02
C SER A 29 4.31 2.78 6.24
N ILE A 30 3.48 1.86 6.74
CA ILE A 30 2.62 2.09 7.93
C ILE A 30 3.22 1.47 9.19
N CYS A 31 3.59 0.19 9.13
CA CYS A 31 4.12 -0.51 10.31
C CYS A 31 5.64 -0.53 10.38
N ALA A 32 6.34 0.01 9.38
CA ALA A 32 7.81 0.04 9.26
C ALA A 32 8.49 -1.35 9.39
N LYS A 33 7.73 -2.43 9.19
CA LYS A 33 8.23 -3.81 9.23
C LYS A 33 8.43 -4.36 7.83
N HIS A 34 9.35 -5.30 7.69
CA HIS A 34 9.51 -6.09 6.47
C HIS A 34 8.26 -6.93 6.19
N CYS A 35 7.77 -6.87 4.96
CA CYS A 35 6.62 -7.64 4.50
C CYS A 35 7.02 -9.11 4.36
N SER A 36 6.45 -9.99 5.19
CA SER A 36 6.70 -11.43 5.14
C SER A 36 5.86 -12.18 4.10
N GLN A 37 4.81 -11.55 3.59
CA GLN A 37 3.91 -12.14 2.62
C GLN A 37 4.53 -12.16 1.23
N ASN A 38 4.21 -13.15 0.40
CA ASN A 38 4.66 -13.22 -1.00
C ASN A 38 3.99 -12.15 -1.91
N VAL A 39 3.14 -11.31 -1.33
CA VAL A 39 2.48 -10.19 -2.01
C VAL A 39 2.58 -8.93 -1.16
N VAL A 40 2.64 -7.80 -1.84
CA VAL A 40 2.56 -6.48 -1.22
C VAL A 40 1.54 -5.62 -1.95
N TYR A 41 1.06 -4.60 -1.28
CA TYR A 41 0.09 -3.66 -1.80
C TYR A 41 0.77 -2.34 -2.09
N GLN A 42 0.67 -1.85 -3.32
CA GLN A 42 1.22 -0.57 -3.72
C GLN A 42 0.10 0.45 -3.92
N CYS A 43 0.24 1.63 -3.35
CA CYS A 43 -0.65 2.76 -3.61
C CYS A 43 0.16 4.06 -3.64
N SER A 44 0.09 4.79 -4.76
CA SER A 44 0.82 6.05 -4.97
C SER A 44 2.31 5.97 -4.61
N GLY A 45 2.99 4.89 -4.98
CA GLY A 45 4.42 4.67 -4.69
C GLY A 45 4.75 4.13 -3.29
N LEU A 46 3.77 4.05 -2.37
CA LEU A 46 3.96 3.47 -1.04
C LEU A 46 3.65 1.97 -1.05
N ILE A 47 4.40 1.20 -0.24
CA ILE A 47 4.26 -0.25 -0.11
C ILE A 47 3.63 -0.61 1.24
N PHE A 48 2.72 -1.57 1.23
CA PHE A 48 2.01 -2.03 2.42
C PHE A 48 2.00 -3.55 2.51
N CYS A 49 2.19 -4.07 3.73
CA CYS A 49 2.19 -5.51 4.01
C CYS A 49 0.78 -6.13 4.06
N SER A 50 -0.26 -5.31 4.20
CA SER A 50 -1.63 -5.78 4.38
C SER A 50 -2.63 -4.78 3.84
N ARG A 51 -3.82 -5.27 3.49
CA ARG A 51 -4.96 -4.44 3.12
C ARG A 51 -5.30 -3.42 4.22
N ARG A 52 -5.12 -3.78 5.49
CA ARG A 52 -5.32 -2.86 6.64
C ARG A 52 -4.34 -1.69 6.61
N CYS A 53 -3.05 -1.95 6.36
CA CYS A 53 -2.05 -0.89 6.19
C CYS A 53 -2.37 -0.01 4.98
N ALA A 54 -2.77 -0.60 3.85
CA ALA A 54 -3.18 0.16 2.67
C ALA A 54 -4.40 1.07 2.95
N MET A 55 -5.40 0.56 3.67
CA MET A 55 -6.59 1.35 4.06
C MET A 55 -6.25 2.49 5.03
N LEU A 56 -5.40 2.24 6.02
CA LEU A 56 -4.91 3.29 6.94
C LEU A 56 -4.16 4.39 6.20
N ALA A 57 -3.35 4.03 5.20
CA ALA A 57 -2.66 5.00 4.36
C ALA A 57 -3.62 5.82 3.50
N GLY A 58 -4.63 5.17 2.92
CA GLY A 58 -5.68 5.85 2.17
C GLY A 58 -6.47 6.87 2.97
N MET A 59 -6.83 6.55 4.22
CA MET A 59 -7.46 7.51 5.12
C MET A 59 -6.54 8.68 5.46
N ARG A 60 -5.23 8.45 5.62
CA ARG A 60 -4.25 9.52 5.82
C ARG A 60 -4.11 10.42 4.59
N LYS A 61 -4.16 9.85 3.38
CA LYS A 61 -4.10 10.62 2.13
C LYS A 61 -5.34 11.49 1.93
N GLN A 62 -6.54 10.95 2.14
CA GLN A 62 -7.78 11.75 2.12
C GLN A 62 -7.73 12.93 3.09
N ARG A 63 -7.19 12.74 4.31
CA ARG A 63 -7.02 13.85 5.27
C ARG A 63 -5.99 14.88 4.81
N ARG A 64 -4.98 14.48 4.03
CA ARG A 64 -3.94 15.39 3.51
C ARG A 64 -4.46 16.20 2.33
N ASP A 65 -5.15 15.56 1.39
CA ASP A 65 -5.78 16.24 0.24
C ASP A 65 -6.89 17.21 0.69
N ARG A 66 -7.64 16.87 1.76
CA ARG A 66 -8.61 17.80 2.35
C ARG A 66 -7.99 18.98 3.10
N LYS A 67 -6.70 18.90 3.47
CA LYS A 67 -5.97 19.96 4.17
C LYS A 67 -5.20 20.90 3.22
N ASN A 68 -5.11 20.57 1.93
CA ASN A 68 -4.42 21.37 0.91
C ASN A 68 -5.39 22.21 0.06
N ILE A 69 -6.56 22.52 0.62
CA ILE A 69 -7.55 23.45 0.05
C ILE A 69 -7.64 24.64 1.00
N TYR A 70 -6.58 25.44 1.13
CA TYR A 70 -6.58 26.81 1.64
C TYR A 70 -5.29 27.51 1.21
#